data_AF-A0A9J6CFY0-F1
#
_entry.id   AF-A0A9J6CFY0-F1
#
_cell.length_a   1.000
_cell.length_b   1.000
_cell.length_c   1.000
_cell.angle_alpha   90.00
_cell.angle_beta   90.00
_cell.angle_gamma   90.00
#
_symmetry.space_group_name_H-M   'P 1'
#
loop_
_entity.id
_entity.type
_entity.pdbx_description
1 polymer ?
#
loop_
_entity_poly.entity_id
_entity_poly.type
_entity_poly.pdbx_seq_one_letter_code
_entity_poly.pdbx_strand_id
1 'polypeptide(L)'
;MALKCSFLPFKWKIFVLLSLIYVQSVTSLWEYAIATKQNIILYDGNWNEVTEAASSKLKNLKALTYDTTHDVFYFTDRHDDHTYINTLKIRNDGTPVITSLIELTEKEYVEDLVYDFNDDILFFSDKENKRIVEIIFDRTNPENVTWRKEIFIEIKTGTPTGLELDACKRVLYYTVVDLSTRESSINAISIQEKRSEIICKTCKHHRPLAIALDEKNDRIYIADNLKSNVYVINSFTSNSDDLTLELKSFDRTPRSLAIDHEYVYYLDGKEHTLRRLKKNHAVGETSEFLIKFTYDPTDIIVRTNFIDAIRVDLSKCHLTKERMEELQKVNQRIKMEEVVCEKASINKLSKSCLHGGEYDENTMRCMCKELRYDGDHCEIDLCYNFCLNGGECSMEKNIISTKVLPSCSCTKGFIGERCEIDACSNYCMNGGKCSINNMRKPICECVENFKGERCENDHEIETKIIPTSSIAIENNESDTKILSKCPVRMNLTYVILSMCVTLSLLFFLIILLVIRRFHKPMRPKIRKKYVVHKNIEPLQCRPTTEQCEVIIEDCCNMNICDTPCFDPKILQQEINEANIKVKLTSSKKCKDDKQNLLKNMEINQ
;
A
#
# COMPACT_ATOMS: atom_id res chain seq x y z
N MET A 1 23.12 42.19 -29.77
CA MET A 1 21.64 42.10 -29.95
C MET A 1 21.08 41.48 -28.68
N ALA A 2 20.43 42.28 -27.85
CA ALA A 2 19.88 41.84 -26.57
C ALA A 2 18.52 41.18 -26.77
N LEU A 3 18.30 40.00 -26.19
CA LEU A 3 16.97 39.40 -26.02
C LEU A 3 16.72 39.18 -24.53
N LYS A 4 15.78 39.98 -24.02
CA LYS A 4 15.29 39.99 -22.64
C LYS A 4 14.53 38.69 -22.36
N CYS A 5 14.95 37.95 -21.33
CA CYS A 5 14.06 37.01 -20.65
C CYS A 5 13.04 37.82 -19.83
N SER A 6 11.79 37.83 -20.29
CA SER A 6 10.65 38.40 -19.59
C SER A 6 10.30 37.57 -18.35
N PHE A 7 10.22 38.26 -17.22
CA PHE A 7 9.73 37.79 -15.94
C PHE A 7 8.31 37.22 -16.06
N LEU A 8 8.11 35.95 -15.69
CA LEU A 8 6.77 35.42 -15.39
C LEU A 8 6.20 36.14 -14.15
N PRO A 9 4.90 36.52 -14.14
CA PRO A 9 4.27 37.22 -13.03
C PRO A 9 4.22 36.36 -11.76
N PHE A 10 4.45 36.99 -10.61
CA PHE A 10 4.51 36.37 -9.27
C PHE A 10 3.31 35.46 -8.93
N LYS A 11 2.13 35.71 -9.49
CA LYS A 11 0.93 34.86 -9.35
C LYS A 11 1.09 33.46 -9.95
N TRP A 12 1.82 33.32 -11.06
CA TRP A 12 2.10 32.02 -11.68
C TRP A 12 3.15 31.24 -10.89
N LYS A 13 4.11 31.91 -10.24
CA LYS A 13 5.04 31.24 -9.33
C LYS A 13 4.34 30.67 -8.11
N ILE A 14 3.35 31.37 -7.55
CA ILE A 14 2.50 30.86 -6.46
C ILE A 14 1.61 29.72 -6.96
N PHE A 15 1.06 29.78 -8.17
CA PHE A 15 0.25 28.69 -8.71
C PHE A 15 1.10 27.44 -9.00
N VAL A 16 2.34 27.62 -9.47
CA VAL A 16 3.32 26.53 -9.66
C VAL A 16 3.83 26.00 -8.32
N LEU A 17 4.03 26.85 -7.30
CA LEU A 17 4.38 26.39 -5.95
C LEU A 17 3.19 25.68 -5.29
N LEU A 18 1.97 26.21 -5.43
CA LEU A 18 0.75 25.56 -4.91
C LEU A 18 0.46 24.28 -5.68
N SER A 19 0.74 24.20 -6.98
CA SER A 19 0.65 22.94 -7.73
C SER A 19 1.77 21.98 -7.34
N LEU A 20 2.98 22.45 -7.05
CA LEU A 20 4.10 21.61 -6.57
C LEU A 20 3.87 21.14 -5.12
N ILE A 21 3.24 21.96 -4.26
CA ILE A 21 2.81 21.59 -2.91
C ILE A 21 1.58 20.67 -2.97
N TYR A 22 0.68 20.87 -3.94
CA TYR A 22 -0.42 19.94 -4.22
C TYR A 22 0.08 18.61 -4.81
N VAL A 23 1.20 18.64 -5.55
CA VAL A 23 1.91 17.44 -6.05
C VAL A 23 2.72 16.75 -4.94
N GLN A 24 2.90 17.35 -3.76
CA GLN A 24 3.48 16.66 -2.60
C GLN A 24 2.49 15.78 -1.84
N SER A 25 1.21 15.72 -2.21
CA SER A 25 0.34 14.62 -1.81
C SER A 25 0.43 13.48 -2.84
N VAL A 26 1.62 12.93 -3.02
CA VAL A 26 1.70 11.57 -3.56
C VAL A 26 1.32 10.69 -2.38
N THR A 27 0.03 10.33 -2.29
CA THR A 27 -0.34 9.13 -1.56
C THR A 27 0.50 8.02 -2.15
N SER A 28 1.20 7.28 -1.29
CA SER A 28 2.13 6.26 -1.73
C SER A 28 1.30 5.16 -2.40
N LEU A 29 1.24 5.17 -3.73
CA LEU A 29 0.40 4.27 -4.52
C LEU A 29 1.05 2.89 -4.55
N TRP A 30 0.78 2.13 -3.49
CA TRP A 30 1.13 0.73 -3.39
C TRP A 30 0.13 -0.12 -4.19
N GLU A 31 0.62 -1.19 -4.79
CA GLU A 31 -0.15 -2.21 -5.51
C GLU A 31 -0.08 -3.57 -4.82
N TYR A 32 1.02 -3.86 -4.12
CA TYR A 32 1.20 -5.13 -3.41
C TYR A 32 1.55 -4.86 -1.95
N ALA A 33 1.02 -5.67 -1.05
CA ALA A 33 1.43 -5.68 0.35
C ALA A 33 1.88 -7.09 0.72
N ILE A 34 3.04 -7.19 1.38
CA ILE A 34 3.60 -8.46 1.80
C ILE A 34 3.83 -8.41 3.29
N ALA A 35 3.26 -9.40 3.96
CA ALA A 35 3.45 -9.62 5.37
C ALA A 35 4.61 -10.60 5.55
N THR A 36 5.58 -10.20 6.36
CA THR A 36 6.62 -11.07 6.89
C THR A 36 6.39 -11.25 8.39
N LYS A 37 7.14 -12.14 9.03
CA LYS A 37 7.04 -12.37 10.48
C LYS A 37 7.08 -11.09 11.34
N GLN A 38 7.80 -10.05 10.91
CA GLN A 38 8.05 -8.83 11.71
C GLN A 38 7.62 -7.53 11.03
N ASN A 39 7.46 -7.51 9.71
CA ASN A 39 7.24 -6.28 8.93
C ASN A 39 6.13 -6.50 7.91
N ILE A 40 5.35 -5.44 7.62
CA ILE A 40 4.48 -5.38 6.45
C ILE A 40 5.13 -4.42 5.46
N ILE A 41 5.44 -4.90 4.26
CA ILE A 41 6.15 -4.14 3.23
C ILE A 41 5.19 -3.87 2.07
N LEU A 42 5.13 -2.63 1.62
CA LEU A 42 4.28 -2.18 0.52
C LEU A 42 5.13 -1.92 -0.71
N TYR A 43 4.68 -2.42 -1.86
CA TYR A 43 5.36 -2.30 -3.14
C TYR A 43 4.48 -1.62 -4.18
N ASP A 44 5.09 -0.91 -5.12
CA ASP A 44 4.42 -0.38 -6.32
C ASP A 44 4.25 -1.46 -7.42
N GLY A 45 3.67 -1.08 -8.55
CA GLY A 45 3.47 -1.98 -9.70
C GLY A 45 4.74 -2.56 -10.32
N ASN A 46 5.89 -1.94 -10.05
CA ASN A 46 7.22 -2.36 -10.52
C ASN A 46 8.01 -3.11 -9.44
N TRP A 47 7.38 -3.48 -8.32
CA TRP A 47 8.02 -4.13 -7.17
C TRP A 47 9.08 -3.27 -6.46
N ASN A 48 9.03 -1.95 -6.60
CA ASN A 48 9.82 -1.06 -5.76
C ASN A 48 9.17 -0.91 -4.39
N GLU A 49 9.98 -0.94 -3.34
CA GLU A 49 9.49 -0.70 -1.99
C GLU A 49 9.03 0.75 -1.84
N VAL A 50 7.76 0.91 -1.46
CA VAL A 50 7.10 2.19 -1.25
C VAL A 50 7.19 2.60 0.21
N THR A 51 6.91 1.66 1.11
CA THR A 51 6.91 1.88 2.56
C THR A 51 7.05 0.55 3.28
N GLU A 52 7.83 0.55 4.35
CA GLU A 52 7.92 -0.57 5.28
C GLU A 52 7.29 -0.18 6.62
N ALA A 53 6.26 -0.92 7.01
CA ALA A 53 5.67 -0.87 8.34
C ALA A 53 6.34 -1.92 9.23
N ALA A 54 7.48 -1.55 9.80
CA ALA A 54 8.18 -2.32 10.81
C ALA A 54 7.91 -1.75 12.20
N SER A 55 7.71 -2.62 13.19
CA SER A 55 7.59 -2.20 14.59
C SER A 55 8.27 -3.23 15.48
N SER A 56 9.07 -2.77 16.43
CA SER A 56 9.74 -3.64 17.41
C SER A 56 8.76 -4.42 18.29
N LYS A 57 7.48 -4.04 18.28
CA LYS A 57 6.43 -4.78 18.98
C LYS A 57 6.00 -6.02 18.21
N LEU A 58 6.10 -6.03 16.88
CA LEU A 58 5.63 -7.15 16.07
C LEU A 58 6.50 -8.38 16.29
N LYS A 59 5.88 -9.52 16.60
CA LYS A 59 6.61 -10.76 16.92
C LYS A 59 6.38 -11.88 15.92
N ASN A 60 5.12 -12.12 15.56
CA ASN A 60 4.71 -13.27 14.78
C ASN A 60 3.42 -12.95 14.02
N LEU A 61 3.57 -12.07 13.01
CA LEU A 61 2.48 -11.74 12.10
C LEU A 61 2.10 -12.98 11.29
N LYS A 62 0.81 -13.31 11.23
CA LYS A 62 0.33 -14.54 10.58
C LYS A 62 -0.53 -14.31 9.34
N ALA A 63 -1.62 -13.55 9.45
CA ALA A 63 -2.55 -13.30 8.36
C ALA A 63 -2.81 -11.80 8.20
N LEU A 64 -3.14 -11.38 6.98
CA LEU A 64 -3.27 -9.98 6.56
C LEU A 64 -4.43 -9.83 5.58
N THR A 65 -5.32 -8.87 5.82
CA THR A 65 -6.36 -8.45 4.86
C THR A 65 -6.42 -6.94 4.79
N TYR A 66 -7.16 -6.42 3.82
CA TYR A 66 -7.23 -4.99 3.57
C TYR A 66 -8.68 -4.53 3.37
N ASP A 67 -9.11 -3.61 4.23
CA ASP A 67 -10.33 -2.83 4.08
C ASP A 67 -10.02 -1.62 3.21
N THR A 68 -10.46 -1.76 1.98
CA THR A 68 -10.27 -0.84 0.89
C THR A 68 -11.20 0.37 0.95
N THR A 69 -12.32 0.26 1.64
CA THR A 69 -13.30 1.34 1.77
C THR A 69 -12.83 2.39 2.77
N HIS A 70 -12.16 1.93 3.83
CA HIS A 70 -11.60 2.79 4.88
C HIS A 70 -10.08 2.95 4.81
N ASP A 71 -9.40 2.31 3.85
CA ASP A 71 -7.94 2.31 3.67
C ASP A 71 -7.19 1.86 4.93
N VAL A 72 -7.50 0.64 5.38
CA VAL A 72 -6.99 0.05 6.62
C VAL A 72 -6.62 -1.40 6.39
N PHE A 73 -5.40 -1.79 6.76
CA PHE A 73 -5.03 -3.20 6.85
C PHE A 73 -5.46 -3.75 8.20
N TYR A 74 -6.00 -4.97 8.21
CA TYR A 74 -6.21 -5.75 9.42
C TYR A 74 -5.26 -6.94 9.39
N PHE A 75 -4.56 -7.19 10.49
CA PHE A 75 -3.62 -8.30 10.55
C PHE A 75 -3.56 -8.90 11.95
N THR A 76 -3.18 -10.16 12.02
CA THR A 76 -2.99 -10.86 13.29
C THR A 76 -1.52 -10.91 13.66
N ASP A 77 -1.23 -10.58 14.92
CA ASP A 77 0.09 -10.78 15.51
C ASP A 77 -0.06 -11.60 16.79
N ARG A 78 0.73 -12.67 16.91
CA ARG A 78 0.68 -13.55 18.08
C ARG A 78 1.87 -13.28 19.01
N HIS A 79 1.56 -13.01 20.26
CA HIS A 79 2.56 -12.88 21.34
C HIS A 79 2.30 -13.96 22.38
N ASP A 80 3.27 -14.87 22.51
CA ASP A 80 3.19 -15.97 23.46
C ASP A 80 1.90 -16.79 23.22
N ASP A 81 0.90 -16.72 24.12
CA ASP A 81 -0.38 -17.43 23.99
C ASP A 81 -1.59 -16.56 23.60
N HIS A 82 -1.36 -15.27 23.33
CA HIS A 82 -2.42 -14.33 22.93
C HIS A 82 -2.26 -13.89 21.48
N THR A 83 -3.38 -13.84 20.76
CA THR A 83 -3.44 -13.32 19.39
C THR A 83 -4.10 -11.95 19.42
N TYR A 84 -3.50 -10.98 18.74
CA TYR A 84 -4.02 -9.62 18.62
C TYR A 84 -4.42 -9.36 17.18
N ILE A 85 -5.60 -8.77 16.99
CA ILE A 85 -5.98 -8.19 15.70
C ILE A 85 -5.59 -6.72 15.75
N ASN A 86 -4.68 -6.34 14.88
CA ASN A 86 -4.12 -5.01 14.76
C ASN A 86 -4.59 -4.36 13.46
N THR A 87 -4.54 -3.04 13.45
CA THR A 87 -4.79 -2.22 12.26
C THR A 87 -3.53 -1.49 11.84
N LEU A 88 -3.33 -1.35 10.53
CA LEU A 88 -2.29 -0.49 9.96
C LEU A 88 -2.96 0.50 9.02
N LYS A 89 -2.69 1.79 9.24
CA LYS A 89 -3.06 2.89 8.33
C LYS A 89 -1.82 3.64 7.89
N ILE A 90 -1.78 4.05 6.63
CA ILE A 90 -0.72 4.91 6.10
C ILE A 90 -1.23 6.34 6.17
N ARG A 91 -0.50 7.23 6.84
CA ARG A 91 -0.87 8.65 6.88
C ARG A 91 -0.55 9.32 5.55
N ASN A 92 -1.12 10.51 5.33
CA ASN A 92 -0.86 11.32 4.14
C ASN A 92 0.62 11.68 3.95
N ASP A 93 1.43 11.66 5.01
CA ASP A 93 2.88 11.88 4.97
C ASP A 93 3.69 10.59 4.70
N GLY A 94 3.02 9.47 4.39
CA GLY A 94 3.61 8.16 4.15
C GLY A 94 3.94 7.38 5.43
N THR A 95 3.68 7.94 6.62
CA THR A 95 4.05 7.26 7.86
C THR A 95 3.08 6.12 8.20
N PRO A 96 3.56 4.88 8.42
CA PRO A 96 2.71 3.78 8.84
C PRO A 96 2.36 3.90 10.33
N VAL A 97 1.08 3.76 10.66
CA VAL A 97 0.56 3.80 12.03
C VAL A 97 -0.12 2.48 12.35
N ILE A 98 0.48 1.74 13.28
CA ILE A 98 -0.05 0.47 13.78
C ILE A 98 -0.79 0.70 15.11
N THR A 99 -2.03 0.25 15.17
CA THR A 99 -2.88 0.31 16.38
C THR A 99 -3.41 -1.07 16.71
N SER A 100 -3.25 -1.52 17.96
CA SER A 100 -3.89 -2.75 18.41
C SER A 100 -5.39 -2.51 18.64
N LEU A 101 -6.23 -3.34 18.03
CA LEU A 101 -7.67 -3.15 18.03
C LEU A 101 -8.37 -4.13 18.98
N ILE A 102 -7.99 -5.42 18.90
CA ILE A 102 -8.65 -6.50 19.64
C ILE A 102 -7.61 -7.44 20.20
N GLU A 103 -7.68 -7.68 21.51
CA GLU A 103 -7.02 -8.80 22.16
C GLU A 103 -7.98 -9.99 22.17
N LEU A 104 -7.62 -11.07 21.48
CA LEU A 104 -8.43 -12.27 21.42
C LEU A 104 -8.34 -13.07 22.73
N THR A 105 -9.37 -13.87 23.01
CA THR A 105 -9.45 -14.64 24.25
C THR A 105 -8.38 -15.74 24.28
N GLU A 106 -7.99 -16.16 25.48
CA GLU A 106 -7.01 -17.25 25.66
C GLU A 106 -7.40 -18.49 24.82
N LYS A 107 -6.49 -18.91 23.92
CA LYS A 107 -6.55 -20.07 23.00
C LYS A 107 -7.20 -19.86 21.62
N GLU A 108 -7.41 -18.64 21.14
CA GLU A 108 -7.81 -18.42 19.74
C GLU A 108 -6.55 -18.41 18.82
N TYR A 109 -6.44 -19.42 17.94
CA TYR A 109 -5.34 -19.53 16.97
C TYR A 109 -5.85 -19.15 15.58
N VAL A 110 -5.53 -17.92 15.15
CA VAL A 110 -5.94 -17.42 13.83
C VAL A 110 -4.98 -17.93 12.76
N GLU A 111 -5.49 -18.71 11.79
CA GLU A 111 -4.72 -19.12 10.61
C GLU A 111 -4.85 -18.13 9.45
N ASP A 112 -6.07 -17.63 9.20
CA ASP A 112 -6.39 -16.74 8.08
C ASP A 112 -7.52 -15.76 8.44
N LEU A 113 -7.62 -14.65 7.70
CA LEU A 113 -8.60 -13.59 7.93
C LEU A 113 -8.99 -12.85 6.63
N VAL A 114 -10.27 -12.50 6.51
CA VAL A 114 -10.83 -11.79 5.32
C VAL A 114 -11.85 -10.74 5.75
N TYR A 115 -11.95 -9.63 5.00
CA TYR A 115 -12.85 -8.52 5.30
C TYR A 115 -14.00 -8.41 4.29
N ASP A 116 -15.25 -8.49 4.75
CA ASP A 116 -16.45 -8.15 3.97
C ASP A 116 -16.71 -6.65 4.10
N PHE A 117 -16.44 -5.91 3.03
CA PHE A 117 -16.77 -4.50 2.98
C PHE A 117 -18.28 -4.26 2.96
N ASN A 118 -19.14 -5.21 2.60
CA ASN A 118 -20.57 -4.90 2.48
C ASN A 118 -21.24 -4.66 3.83
N ASP A 119 -20.88 -5.45 4.82
CA ASP A 119 -21.50 -5.46 6.15
C ASP A 119 -20.51 -5.02 7.25
N ASP A 120 -19.30 -4.59 6.86
CA ASP A 120 -18.17 -4.28 7.76
C ASP A 120 -17.88 -5.42 8.74
N ILE A 121 -17.67 -6.62 8.19
CA ILE A 121 -17.42 -7.84 8.96
C ILE A 121 -16.01 -8.36 8.66
N LEU A 122 -15.24 -8.62 9.71
CA LEU A 122 -13.97 -9.35 9.61
C LEU A 122 -14.20 -10.80 10.01
N PHE A 123 -13.97 -11.72 9.08
CA PHE A 123 -13.99 -13.16 9.34
C PHE A 123 -12.58 -13.65 9.63
N PHE A 124 -12.45 -14.59 10.58
CA PHE A 124 -11.19 -15.28 10.80
C PHE A 124 -11.40 -16.76 11.14
N SER A 125 -10.44 -17.59 10.75
CA SER A 125 -10.46 -19.03 11.01
C SER A 125 -9.74 -19.33 12.32
N ASP A 126 -10.45 -19.89 13.29
CA ASP A 126 -9.89 -20.34 14.55
C ASP A 126 -9.61 -21.85 14.49
N LYS A 127 -8.33 -22.17 14.37
CA LYS A 127 -7.86 -23.54 14.21
C LYS A 127 -8.06 -24.38 15.47
N GLU A 128 -7.78 -23.81 16.63
CA GLU A 128 -7.81 -24.54 17.90
C GLU A 128 -9.25 -24.86 18.30
N ASN A 129 -10.16 -23.88 18.17
CA ASN A 129 -11.56 -24.04 18.53
C ASN A 129 -12.46 -24.54 17.38
N LYS A 130 -11.88 -24.85 16.22
CA LYS A 130 -12.58 -25.43 15.04
C LYS A 130 -13.81 -24.64 14.63
N ARG A 131 -13.65 -23.33 14.43
CA ARG A 131 -14.76 -22.44 14.07
C ARG A 131 -14.28 -21.32 13.17
N ILE A 132 -15.22 -20.73 12.44
CA ILE A 132 -15.00 -19.43 11.82
C ILE A 132 -15.79 -18.42 12.64
N VAL A 133 -15.13 -17.32 12.96
CA VAL A 133 -15.66 -16.26 13.81
C VAL A 133 -15.88 -15.02 12.97
N GLU A 134 -16.95 -14.28 13.24
CA GLU A 134 -17.24 -12.98 12.64
C GLU A 134 -17.09 -11.87 13.67
N ILE A 135 -16.35 -10.82 13.30
CA ILE A 135 -16.24 -9.57 14.06
C ILE A 135 -16.96 -8.50 13.28
N ILE A 136 -18.04 -7.99 13.84
CA ILE A 136 -18.92 -7.04 13.18
C ILE A 136 -18.62 -5.66 13.73
N PHE A 137 -18.18 -4.74 12.87
CA PHE A 137 -17.87 -3.38 13.25
C PHE A 137 -19.12 -2.50 13.18
N ASP A 138 -19.37 -1.74 14.24
CA ASP A 138 -20.36 -0.67 14.24
C ASP A 138 -19.64 0.67 14.06
N ARG A 139 -19.87 1.26 12.88
CA ARG A 139 -19.28 2.52 12.44
C ARG A 139 -20.26 3.70 12.49
N THR A 140 -21.40 3.55 13.17
CA THR A 140 -22.37 4.64 13.35
C THR A 140 -21.73 5.89 13.97
N ASN A 141 -20.71 5.72 14.83
CA ASN A 141 -19.83 6.79 15.29
C ASN A 141 -18.40 6.63 14.75
N PRO A 142 -17.96 7.46 13.79
CA PRO A 142 -16.62 7.39 13.20
C PRO A 142 -15.47 7.61 14.20
N GLU A 143 -15.71 8.33 15.29
CA GLU A 143 -14.68 8.61 16.31
C GLU A 143 -14.48 7.45 17.29
N ASN A 144 -15.48 6.58 17.42
CA ASN A 144 -15.45 5.47 18.36
C ASN A 144 -16.11 4.23 17.73
N VAL A 145 -15.35 3.56 16.86
CA VAL A 145 -15.78 2.31 16.23
C VAL A 145 -15.87 1.24 17.30
N THR A 146 -17.08 0.71 17.50
CA THR A 146 -17.30 -0.43 18.40
C THR A 146 -17.38 -1.72 17.59
N TRP A 147 -17.25 -2.86 18.27
CA TRP A 147 -17.29 -4.16 17.61
C TRP A 147 -17.93 -5.20 18.50
N ARG A 148 -18.48 -6.24 17.89
CA ARG A 148 -18.94 -7.44 18.57
C ARG A 148 -18.41 -8.69 17.88
N LYS A 149 -18.17 -9.73 18.66
CA LYS A 149 -17.62 -11.00 18.20
C LYS A 149 -18.70 -12.08 18.30
N GLU A 150 -18.95 -12.78 17.21
CA GLU A 150 -19.95 -13.85 17.12
C GLU A 150 -19.35 -15.09 16.42
N ILE A 151 -19.86 -16.28 16.76
CA ILE A 151 -19.46 -17.50 16.06
C ILE A 151 -20.27 -17.56 14.77
N PHE A 152 -19.59 -17.58 13.62
CA PHE A 152 -20.25 -17.67 12.33
C PHE A 152 -20.63 -19.12 11.99
N ILE A 153 -19.68 -20.06 12.15
CA ILE A 153 -19.91 -21.50 11.98
C ILE A 153 -18.98 -22.33 12.86
N GLU A 154 -19.52 -23.41 13.42
CA GLU A 154 -18.75 -24.46 14.09
C GLU A 154 -18.46 -25.62 13.13
N ILE A 155 -17.21 -26.06 13.11
CA ILE A 155 -16.74 -27.14 12.23
C ILE A 155 -16.64 -28.42 13.03
N LYS A 156 -17.50 -29.39 12.68
CA LYS A 156 -17.62 -30.66 13.41
C LYS A 156 -16.38 -31.55 13.28
N THR A 157 -15.75 -31.57 12.09
CA THR A 157 -14.65 -32.48 11.73
C THR A 157 -13.57 -31.72 10.98
N GLY A 158 -12.30 -31.98 11.29
CA GLY A 158 -11.16 -31.21 10.79
C GLY A 158 -10.98 -29.84 11.45
N THR A 159 -10.08 -29.04 10.89
CA THR A 159 -9.75 -27.67 11.32
C THR A 159 -9.83 -26.71 10.14
N PRO A 160 -10.44 -25.52 10.29
CA PRO A 160 -10.39 -24.48 9.27
C PRO A 160 -8.95 -23.96 9.12
N THR A 161 -8.57 -23.62 7.90
CA THR A 161 -7.21 -23.16 7.59
C THR A 161 -7.22 -21.89 6.74
N GLY A 162 -7.55 -21.99 5.45
CA GLY A 162 -7.64 -20.84 4.55
C GLY A 162 -9.06 -20.30 4.45
N LEU A 163 -9.17 -18.99 4.24
CA LEU A 163 -10.39 -18.23 4.02
C LEU A 163 -10.23 -17.37 2.77
N GLU A 164 -11.29 -17.27 1.98
CA GLU A 164 -11.35 -16.36 0.84
C GLU A 164 -12.79 -15.90 0.64
N LEU A 165 -12.99 -14.65 0.24
CA LEU A 165 -14.33 -14.05 0.21
C LEU A 165 -14.66 -13.51 -1.17
N ASP A 166 -15.74 -14.01 -1.77
CA ASP A 166 -16.42 -13.30 -2.85
C ASP A 166 -17.45 -12.35 -2.23
N ALA A 167 -17.03 -11.10 -2.02
CA ALA A 167 -17.87 -10.09 -1.39
C ALA A 167 -19.10 -9.78 -2.26
N CYS A 168 -18.96 -9.81 -3.59
CA CYS A 168 -20.06 -9.50 -4.51
C CYS A 168 -21.16 -10.56 -4.53
N LYS A 169 -20.77 -11.85 -4.56
CA LYS A 169 -21.71 -12.98 -4.45
C LYS A 169 -22.11 -13.28 -3.01
N ARG A 170 -21.45 -12.67 -2.03
CA ARG A 170 -21.61 -12.89 -0.59
C ARG A 170 -21.40 -14.37 -0.21
N VAL A 171 -20.33 -14.94 -0.75
CA VAL A 171 -19.93 -16.34 -0.51
C VAL A 171 -18.56 -16.37 0.14
N LEU A 172 -18.49 -16.97 1.33
CA LEU A 172 -17.23 -17.24 2.01
C LEU A 172 -16.75 -18.65 1.64
N TYR A 173 -15.57 -18.74 1.06
CA TYR A 173 -14.86 -19.98 0.78
C TYR A 173 -13.91 -20.30 1.91
N TYR A 174 -13.85 -21.57 2.30
CA TYR A 174 -12.95 -22.00 3.36
C TYR A 174 -12.48 -23.44 3.18
N THR A 175 -11.24 -23.70 3.60
CA THR A 175 -10.64 -25.02 3.56
C THR A 175 -10.62 -25.68 4.93
N VAL A 176 -11.02 -26.95 4.98
CA VAL A 176 -11.00 -27.76 6.19
C VAL A 176 -10.02 -28.90 6.01
N VAL A 177 -9.11 -29.06 6.96
CA VAL A 177 -8.10 -30.13 6.95
C VAL A 177 -8.36 -31.06 8.13
N ASP A 178 -8.56 -32.35 7.85
CA ASP A 178 -8.65 -33.38 8.89
C ASP A 178 -7.42 -34.28 8.87
N LEU A 179 -6.52 -34.05 9.83
CA LEU A 179 -5.29 -34.83 9.97
C LEU A 179 -5.55 -36.28 10.39
N SER A 180 -6.72 -36.58 10.99
CA SER A 180 -7.04 -37.92 11.48
C SER A 180 -7.47 -38.86 10.34
N THR A 181 -8.27 -38.37 9.41
CA THR A 181 -8.72 -39.11 8.23
C THR A 181 -7.80 -38.91 7.02
N ARG A 182 -6.92 -37.90 7.05
CA ARG A 182 -6.14 -37.40 5.91
C ARG A 182 -7.01 -36.97 4.73
N GLU A 183 -8.22 -36.54 5.04
CA GLU A 183 -9.14 -35.93 4.09
C GLU A 183 -9.16 -34.42 4.31
N SER A 184 -9.34 -33.68 3.22
CA SER A 184 -9.54 -32.25 3.28
C SER A 184 -10.62 -31.84 2.29
N SER A 185 -11.32 -30.75 2.59
CA SER A 185 -12.44 -30.28 1.78
C SER A 185 -12.36 -28.78 1.56
N ILE A 186 -12.94 -28.36 0.45
CA ILE A 186 -13.16 -26.97 0.11
C ILE A 186 -14.66 -26.73 0.16
N ASN A 187 -15.04 -25.76 0.94
CA ASN A 187 -16.43 -25.48 1.28
C ASN A 187 -16.72 -24.04 0.88
N ALA A 188 -17.98 -23.80 0.51
CA ALA A 188 -18.53 -22.47 0.41
C ALA A 188 -19.71 -22.34 1.36
N ILE A 189 -19.91 -21.14 1.87
CA ILE A 189 -21.09 -20.79 2.64
C ILE A 189 -21.61 -19.44 2.19
N SER A 190 -22.91 -19.37 1.91
CA SER A 190 -23.59 -18.10 1.71
C SER A 190 -23.64 -17.34 3.03
N ILE A 191 -23.17 -16.11 3.05
CA ILE A 191 -23.16 -15.27 4.25
C ILE A 191 -24.60 -14.89 4.65
N GLN A 192 -25.49 -14.73 3.67
CA GLN A 192 -26.89 -14.36 3.91
C GLN A 192 -27.74 -15.55 4.37
N GLU A 193 -27.66 -16.68 3.66
CA GLU A 193 -28.49 -17.84 3.95
C GLU A 193 -27.90 -18.72 5.07
N LYS A 194 -26.63 -18.47 5.46
CA LYS A 194 -25.81 -19.31 6.35
C LYS A 194 -25.87 -20.79 5.96
N ARG A 195 -25.96 -21.07 4.66
CA ARG A 195 -26.03 -22.42 4.09
C ARG A 195 -24.68 -22.81 3.53
N SER A 196 -24.09 -23.87 4.09
CA SER A 196 -22.83 -24.44 3.62
C SER A 196 -23.05 -25.52 2.56
N GLU A 197 -22.16 -25.54 1.57
CA GLU A 197 -22.07 -26.54 0.53
C GLU A 197 -20.61 -26.94 0.30
N ILE A 198 -20.38 -28.23 0.06
CA ILE A 198 -19.07 -28.75 -0.35
C ILE A 198 -18.98 -28.62 -1.87
N ILE A 199 -18.05 -27.80 -2.35
CA ILE A 199 -17.87 -27.56 -3.78
C ILE A 199 -17.03 -28.67 -4.40
N CYS A 200 -15.93 -29.02 -3.76
CA CYS A 200 -15.04 -30.06 -4.27
C CYS A 200 -15.25 -31.36 -3.48
N LYS A 201 -16.11 -32.24 -4.01
CA LYS A 201 -16.41 -33.56 -3.41
C LYS A 201 -15.49 -34.68 -3.91
N THR A 202 -15.01 -34.57 -5.15
CA THR A 202 -14.25 -35.62 -5.86
C THR A 202 -12.75 -35.34 -5.92
N CYS A 203 -12.32 -34.10 -5.67
CA CYS A 203 -10.90 -33.78 -5.69
C CYS A 203 -10.26 -34.24 -4.37
N LYS A 204 -9.37 -35.24 -4.48
CA LYS A 204 -8.59 -35.77 -3.35
C LYS A 204 -7.51 -34.77 -2.96
N HIS A 205 -7.91 -33.71 -2.25
CA HIS A 205 -6.99 -32.79 -1.64
C HIS A 205 -6.33 -33.41 -0.41
N HIS A 206 -5.03 -33.22 -0.29
CA HIS A 206 -4.25 -33.88 0.76
C HIS A 206 -4.04 -32.93 1.93
N ARG A 207 -3.66 -31.68 1.66
CA ARG A 207 -3.45 -30.63 2.65
C ARG A 207 -3.42 -29.25 1.96
N PRO A 208 -4.58 -28.61 1.75
CA PRO A 208 -4.64 -27.24 1.25
C PRO A 208 -3.86 -26.31 2.19
N LEU A 209 -3.08 -25.42 1.61
CA LEU A 209 -2.19 -24.48 2.30
C LEU A 209 -2.65 -23.04 2.16
N ALA A 210 -3.16 -22.70 0.98
CA ALA A 210 -3.64 -21.35 0.66
C ALA A 210 -4.72 -21.43 -0.42
N ILE A 211 -5.61 -20.46 -0.39
CA ILE A 211 -6.72 -20.27 -1.33
C ILE A 211 -6.65 -18.83 -1.83
N ALA A 212 -6.98 -18.60 -3.09
CA ALA A 212 -7.10 -17.26 -3.66
C ALA A 212 -8.22 -17.21 -4.70
N LEU A 213 -8.93 -16.09 -4.78
CA LEU A 213 -10.04 -15.89 -5.71
C LEU A 213 -9.66 -14.96 -6.87
N ASP A 214 -10.02 -15.37 -8.08
CA ASP A 214 -10.06 -14.55 -9.28
C ASP A 214 -11.53 -14.18 -9.56
N GLU A 215 -12.00 -13.12 -8.93
CA GLU A 215 -13.40 -12.69 -8.98
C GLU A 215 -13.87 -12.41 -10.41
N LYS A 216 -13.01 -11.78 -11.22
CA LYS A 216 -13.33 -11.39 -12.60
C LYS A 216 -13.60 -12.59 -13.50
N ASN A 217 -12.82 -13.66 -13.35
CA ASN A 217 -12.95 -14.86 -14.16
C ASN A 217 -13.74 -15.98 -13.48
N ASP A 218 -14.23 -15.75 -12.26
CA ASP A 218 -14.99 -16.70 -11.46
C ASP A 218 -14.25 -18.02 -11.20
N ARG A 219 -12.96 -17.90 -10.80
CA ARG A 219 -12.06 -19.03 -10.58
C ARG A 219 -11.43 -18.98 -9.20
N ILE A 220 -11.32 -20.14 -8.58
CA ILE A 220 -10.64 -20.32 -7.28
C ILE A 220 -9.32 -21.04 -7.56
N TYR A 221 -8.26 -20.57 -6.93
CA TYR A 221 -6.93 -21.19 -6.97
C TYR A 221 -6.58 -21.72 -5.59
N ILE A 222 -5.99 -22.92 -5.55
CA ILE A 222 -5.64 -23.59 -4.31
C ILE A 222 -4.25 -24.17 -4.40
N ALA A 223 -3.42 -23.80 -3.43
CA ALA A 223 -2.14 -24.45 -3.17
C ALA A 223 -2.39 -25.67 -2.28
N ASP A 224 -1.98 -26.85 -2.73
CA ASP A 224 -2.17 -28.11 -2.01
C ASP A 224 -0.83 -28.86 -1.89
N ASN A 225 -0.61 -29.52 -0.77
CA ASN A 225 0.52 -30.41 -0.56
C ASN A 225 0.07 -31.86 -0.72
N LEU A 226 0.41 -32.45 -1.86
CA LEU A 226 0.14 -33.86 -2.21
C LEU A 226 1.04 -34.84 -1.42
N LYS A 227 0.97 -36.12 -1.76
CA LYS A 227 1.87 -37.14 -1.20
C LYS A 227 3.33 -36.88 -1.61
N SER A 228 4.26 -37.09 -0.67
CA SER A 228 5.71 -36.93 -0.86
C SER A 228 6.23 -35.48 -0.94
N ASN A 229 5.58 -34.51 -0.27
CA ASN A 229 5.98 -33.09 -0.28
C ASN A 229 5.99 -32.46 -1.68
N VAL A 230 5.04 -32.90 -2.51
CA VAL A 230 4.82 -32.35 -3.84
C VAL A 230 3.71 -31.31 -3.73
N TYR A 231 4.01 -30.07 -4.10
CA TYR A 231 3.04 -28.98 -3.98
C TYR A 231 2.45 -28.64 -5.35
N VAL A 232 1.15 -28.43 -5.42
CA VAL A 232 0.45 -28.08 -6.67
C VAL A 232 -0.40 -26.83 -6.46
N ILE A 233 -0.57 -26.05 -7.53
CA ILE A 233 -1.55 -24.96 -7.55
C ILE A 233 -2.61 -25.35 -8.59
N ASN A 234 -3.80 -25.69 -8.12
CA ASN A 234 -4.91 -26.06 -8.99
C ASN A 234 -5.90 -24.91 -9.07
N SER A 235 -6.67 -24.87 -10.16
CA SER A 235 -7.80 -23.96 -10.27
C SER A 235 -9.08 -24.65 -10.72
N PHE A 236 -10.22 -24.07 -10.37
CA PHE A 236 -11.53 -24.57 -10.77
C PHE A 236 -12.53 -23.41 -10.82
N THR A 237 -13.59 -23.58 -11.59
CA THR A 237 -14.69 -22.62 -11.65
C THR A 237 -15.55 -22.77 -10.40
N SER A 238 -15.99 -21.66 -9.80
CA SER A 238 -16.77 -21.69 -8.55
C SER A 238 -18.06 -22.52 -8.64
N ASN A 239 -18.63 -22.66 -9.84
CA ASN A 239 -19.88 -23.36 -10.13
C ASN A 239 -19.72 -24.78 -10.70
N SER A 240 -18.49 -25.28 -10.87
CA SER A 240 -18.27 -26.60 -11.48
C SER A 240 -17.20 -27.40 -10.75
N ASP A 241 -17.44 -28.70 -10.61
CA ASP A 241 -16.48 -29.67 -10.08
C ASP A 241 -15.30 -29.93 -11.05
N ASP A 242 -15.32 -29.37 -12.27
CA ASP A 242 -14.29 -29.56 -13.28
C ASP A 242 -13.01 -28.80 -12.91
N LEU A 243 -12.07 -29.55 -12.33
CA LEU A 243 -10.69 -29.13 -12.13
C LEU A 243 -10.08 -28.78 -13.49
N THR A 244 -9.82 -27.50 -13.72
CA THR A 244 -9.20 -27.02 -14.95
C THR A 244 -7.89 -26.35 -14.60
N LEU A 245 -6.80 -26.87 -15.16
CA LEU A 245 -5.40 -26.52 -14.89
C LEU A 245 -4.82 -27.12 -13.60
N GLU A 246 -3.86 -28.04 -13.81
CA GLU A 246 -2.90 -28.56 -12.84
C GLU A 246 -1.59 -27.79 -13.07
N LEU A 247 -1.33 -26.70 -12.35
CA LEU A 247 0.02 -26.11 -12.37
C LEU A 247 0.92 -27.09 -11.61
N LYS A 248 1.67 -27.88 -12.39
CA LYS A 248 2.46 -29.03 -11.95
C LYS A 248 3.36 -28.72 -10.74
N SER A 249 3.38 -29.71 -9.84
CA SER A 249 4.39 -30.09 -8.85
C SER A 249 5.59 -29.15 -8.70
N PHE A 250 5.64 -28.42 -7.59
CA PHE A 250 6.80 -27.70 -7.12
C PHE A 250 7.49 -28.48 -5.99
N ASP A 251 8.83 -28.48 -5.94
CA ASP A 251 9.63 -28.89 -4.76
C ASP A 251 9.63 -27.81 -3.65
N ARG A 252 8.63 -26.92 -3.67
CA ARG A 252 8.61 -25.65 -2.94
C ARG A 252 7.31 -25.51 -2.17
N THR A 253 7.32 -24.85 -1.02
CA THR A 253 6.18 -24.81 -0.09
C THR A 253 5.38 -23.51 -0.23
N PRO A 254 4.35 -23.42 -1.10
CA PRO A 254 3.48 -22.25 -1.17
C PRO A 254 2.76 -22.05 0.16
N ARG A 255 2.88 -20.85 0.74
CA ARG A 255 2.30 -20.51 2.05
C ARG A 255 1.07 -19.61 1.94
N SER A 256 1.08 -18.68 1.00
CA SER A 256 -0.03 -17.80 0.66
C SER A 256 -0.05 -17.58 -0.85
N LEU A 257 -1.23 -17.29 -1.39
CA LEU A 257 -1.51 -17.05 -2.79
C LEU A 257 -2.16 -15.68 -2.95
N ALA A 258 -1.85 -14.99 -4.04
CA ALA A 258 -2.63 -13.85 -4.49
C ALA A 258 -2.69 -13.86 -6.02
N ILE A 259 -3.69 -13.20 -6.58
CA ILE A 259 -3.95 -13.22 -8.02
C ILE A 259 -4.01 -11.77 -8.50
N ASP A 260 -3.61 -11.50 -9.73
CA ASP A 260 -3.96 -10.26 -10.44
C ASP A 260 -4.64 -10.62 -11.77
N HIS A 261 -4.75 -9.69 -12.72
CA HIS A 261 -5.35 -9.97 -14.03
C HIS A 261 -4.59 -11.00 -14.89
N GLU A 262 -3.27 -11.13 -14.78
CA GLU A 262 -2.39 -11.93 -15.66
C GLU A 262 -1.67 -13.09 -14.94
N TYR A 263 -1.37 -12.94 -13.65
CA TYR A 263 -0.50 -13.80 -12.87
C TYR A 263 -1.16 -14.37 -11.61
N VAL A 264 -0.59 -15.49 -11.16
CA VAL A 264 -0.77 -16.08 -9.83
C VAL A 264 0.54 -15.88 -9.08
N TYR A 265 0.48 -15.20 -7.95
CA TYR A 265 1.59 -14.98 -7.04
C TYR A 265 1.54 -15.99 -5.91
N TYR A 266 2.71 -16.45 -5.48
CA TYR A 266 2.82 -17.31 -4.31
C TYR A 266 4.08 -17.02 -3.51
N LEU A 267 3.95 -17.16 -2.19
CA LEU A 267 5.05 -17.05 -1.25
C LEU A 267 5.65 -18.43 -0.97
N ASP A 268 6.92 -18.62 -1.32
CA ASP A 268 7.68 -19.84 -1.03
C ASP A 268 8.24 -19.76 0.40
N GLY A 269 7.63 -20.56 1.28
CA GLY A 269 8.00 -20.61 2.69
C GLY A 269 9.34 -21.29 3.01
N LYS A 270 9.97 -22.00 2.07
CA LYS A 270 11.26 -22.67 2.28
C LYS A 270 12.43 -21.81 1.83
N GLU A 271 12.27 -21.14 0.70
CA GLU A 271 13.31 -20.26 0.12
C GLU A 271 13.15 -18.80 0.55
N HIS A 272 12.06 -18.46 1.24
CA HIS A 272 11.66 -17.11 1.63
C HIS A 272 11.58 -16.19 0.40
N THR A 273 10.89 -16.63 -0.66
CA THR A 273 10.82 -15.87 -1.93
C THR A 273 9.39 -15.61 -2.37
N LEU A 274 9.18 -14.45 -2.99
CA LEU A 274 7.99 -14.17 -3.80
C LEU A 274 8.24 -14.62 -5.22
N ARG A 275 7.26 -15.32 -5.79
CA ARG A 275 7.30 -15.83 -7.15
C ARG A 275 5.96 -15.61 -7.84
N ARG A 276 5.98 -15.60 -9.18
CA ARG A 276 4.75 -15.52 -9.98
C ARG A 276 4.72 -16.53 -11.12
N LEU A 277 3.51 -16.88 -11.55
CA LEU A 277 3.19 -17.77 -12.66
C LEU A 277 2.14 -17.10 -13.54
N LYS A 278 2.29 -17.17 -14.85
CA LYS A 278 1.28 -16.62 -15.76
C LYS A 278 0.05 -17.54 -15.76
N LYS A 279 -1.17 -17.01 -15.74
CA LYS A 279 -2.40 -17.84 -15.68
C LYS A 279 -2.54 -18.82 -16.85
N ASN A 280 -2.11 -18.43 -18.04
CA ASN A 280 -2.14 -19.24 -19.27
C ASN A 280 -0.87 -20.08 -19.48
N HIS A 281 -0.21 -20.47 -18.39
CA HIS A 281 1.09 -21.13 -18.40
C HIS A 281 1.15 -22.36 -19.31
N ALA A 282 2.20 -22.47 -20.12
CA ALA A 282 2.46 -23.70 -20.87
C ALA A 282 3.00 -24.77 -19.92
N VAL A 283 2.62 -26.04 -20.14
CA VAL A 283 3.09 -27.17 -19.34
C VAL A 283 4.62 -27.27 -19.42
N GLY A 284 5.32 -26.94 -18.33
CA GLY A 284 6.78 -27.10 -18.20
C GLY A 284 7.59 -25.80 -18.02
N GLU A 285 6.98 -24.63 -18.12
CA GLU A 285 7.67 -23.36 -17.78
C GLU A 285 7.86 -23.25 -16.25
N THR A 286 8.93 -22.59 -15.80
CA THR A 286 9.21 -22.40 -14.37
C THR A 286 8.61 -21.10 -13.85
N SER A 287 8.25 -21.03 -12.56
CA SER A 287 7.83 -19.77 -11.94
C SER A 287 8.94 -18.72 -11.97
N GLU A 288 8.56 -17.46 -12.19
CA GLU A 288 9.47 -16.32 -12.17
C GLU A 288 9.79 -15.94 -10.71
N PHE A 289 11.06 -15.65 -10.43
CA PHE A 289 11.49 -15.12 -9.15
C PHE A 289 11.34 -13.59 -9.15
N LEU A 290 10.77 -13.03 -8.08
CA LEU A 290 10.63 -11.58 -7.94
C LEU A 290 11.51 -11.05 -6.80
N ILE A 291 11.24 -11.50 -5.57
CA ILE A 291 11.86 -10.94 -4.36
C ILE A 291 12.30 -12.07 -3.43
N LYS A 292 13.42 -11.87 -2.73
CA LYS A 292 13.85 -12.72 -1.61
C LYS A 292 13.80 -11.93 -0.31
N PHE A 293 13.17 -12.50 0.70
CA PHE A 293 13.00 -11.90 2.02
C PHE A 293 14.05 -12.43 3.00
N THR A 294 14.39 -11.59 3.97
CA THR A 294 15.26 -11.96 5.10
C THR A 294 14.56 -12.92 6.07
N TYR A 295 13.25 -12.75 6.22
CA TYR A 295 12.40 -13.53 7.12
C TYR A 295 11.31 -14.24 6.34
N ASP A 296 10.70 -15.24 6.99
CA ASP A 296 9.56 -15.96 6.46
C ASP A 296 8.43 -14.99 6.05
N PRO A 297 8.08 -14.93 4.75
CA PRO A 297 6.88 -14.25 4.32
C PRO A 297 5.68 -15.13 4.72
N THR A 298 4.64 -14.50 5.23
CA THR A 298 3.45 -15.15 5.78
C THR A 298 2.24 -14.94 4.91
N ASP A 299 2.06 -13.74 4.36
CA ASP A 299 0.89 -13.42 3.56
C ASP A 299 1.14 -12.36 2.48
N ILE A 300 0.30 -12.32 1.45
CA ILE A 300 0.40 -11.39 0.31
C ILE A 300 -0.99 -10.86 -0.09
N ILE A 301 -1.06 -9.55 -0.33
CA ILE A 301 -2.24 -8.90 -0.90
C ILE A 301 -1.86 -8.26 -2.23
N VAL A 302 -2.75 -8.44 -3.21
CA VAL A 302 -2.72 -7.73 -4.48
C VAL A 302 -3.88 -6.75 -4.52
N ARG A 303 -3.59 -5.45 -4.57
CA ARG A 303 -4.61 -4.37 -4.56
C ARG A 303 -5.48 -4.38 -5.82
N THR A 304 -4.93 -4.81 -6.96
CA THR A 304 -5.68 -4.87 -8.23
C THR A 304 -6.83 -5.86 -8.19
N ASN A 305 -6.73 -6.96 -7.43
CA ASN A 305 -7.86 -7.88 -7.23
C ASN A 305 -9.09 -7.16 -6.69
N PHE A 306 -8.90 -6.27 -5.72
CA PHE A 306 -9.99 -5.45 -5.20
C PHE A 306 -10.45 -4.37 -6.19
N ILE A 307 -9.52 -3.71 -6.89
CA ILE A 307 -9.90 -2.72 -7.90
C ILE A 307 -10.76 -3.39 -8.98
N ASP A 308 -10.41 -4.61 -9.36
CA ASP A 308 -11.20 -5.45 -10.25
C ASP A 308 -12.54 -5.83 -9.61
N ALA A 309 -12.60 -6.20 -8.32
CA ALA A 309 -13.85 -6.43 -7.57
C ALA A 309 -14.82 -5.21 -7.63
N ILE A 310 -14.30 -3.99 -7.46
CA ILE A 310 -15.08 -2.74 -7.63
C ILE A 310 -15.47 -2.49 -9.08
N ARG A 311 -14.58 -2.84 -10.04
CA ARG A 311 -14.78 -2.59 -11.48
C ARG A 311 -15.64 -3.64 -12.15
N VAL A 312 -15.77 -4.83 -11.56
CA VAL A 312 -16.83 -5.79 -11.88
C VAL A 312 -18.12 -4.99 -11.89
N ASP A 313 -18.97 -5.28 -12.88
CA ASP A 313 -20.27 -4.63 -13.01
C ASP A 313 -21.03 -4.75 -11.67
N LEU A 314 -20.97 -3.71 -10.84
CA LEU A 314 -21.51 -3.66 -9.48
C LEU A 314 -23.01 -4.00 -9.45
N SER A 315 -23.68 -3.93 -10.62
CA SER A 315 -25.05 -4.41 -10.79
C SER A 315 -25.23 -5.92 -10.57
N LYS A 316 -24.15 -6.70 -10.64
CA LYS A 316 -24.11 -8.13 -10.33
C LYS A 316 -23.81 -8.42 -8.86
N CYS A 317 -23.40 -7.43 -8.08
CA CYS A 317 -23.08 -7.58 -6.66
C CYS A 317 -24.35 -7.37 -5.82
N HIS A 318 -24.52 -8.16 -4.76
CA HIS A 318 -25.66 -8.04 -3.84
C HIS A 318 -25.46 -6.90 -2.84
N LEU A 319 -25.56 -5.65 -3.31
CA LEU A 319 -25.25 -4.43 -2.54
C LEU A 319 -26.50 -3.63 -2.16
N THR A 320 -26.45 -2.97 -1.00
CA THR A 320 -27.43 -1.92 -0.65
C THR A 320 -27.19 -0.66 -1.48
N LYS A 321 -28.21 0.19 -1.63
CA LYS A 321 -28.07 1.46 -2.37
C LYS A 321 -27.01 2.37 -1.76
N GLU A 322 -26.99 2.49 -0.43
CA GLU A 322 -26.01 3.27 0.32
C GLU A 322 -24.59 2.77 0.05
N ARG A 323 -24.37 1.45 0.13
CA ARG A 323 -23.04 0.88 -0.08
C ARG A 323 -22.57 1.03 -1.54
N MET A 324 -23.48 0.94 -2.51
CA MET A 324 -23.15 1.25 -3.90
C MET A 324 -22.67 2.68 -4.08
N GLU A 325 -23.32 3.67 -3.46
CA GLU A 325 -22.90 5.07 -3.54
C GLU A 325 -21.53 5.31 -2.91
N GLU A 326 -21.21 4.63 -1.81
CA GLU A 326 -19.89 4.69 -1.17
C GLU A 326 -18.80 4.08 -2.04
N LEU A 327 -19.04 2.90 -2.60
CA LEU A 327 -18.10 2.22 -3.51
C LEU A 327 -17.90 3.02 -4.80
N GLN A 328 -18.93 3.72 -5.29
CA GLN A 328 -18.78 4.63 -6.42
C GLN A 328 -17.86 5.81 -6.09
N LYS A 329 -17.95 6.38 -4.88
CA LYS A 329 -17.02 7.43 -4.42
C LYS A 329 -15.59 6.89 -4.29
N VAL A 330 -15.41 5.68 -3.77
CA VAL A 330 -14.10 4.98 -3.72
C VAL A 330 -13.54 4.79 -5.14
N ASN A 331 -14.35 4.28 -6.08
CA ASN A 331 -13.95 4.09 -7.47
C ASN A 331 -13.53 5.41 -8.14
N GLN A 332 -14.25 6.51 -7.88
CA GLN A 332 -13.85 7.84 -8.36
C GLN A 332 -12.51 8.30 -7.79
N ARG A 333 -12.24 8.04 -6.50
CA ARG A 333 -10.94 8.33 -5.86
C ARG A 333 -9.81 7.53 -6.52
N ILE A 334 -10.00 6.21 -6.69
CA ILE A 334 -9.03 5.32 -7.34
C ILE A 334 -8.72 5.81 -8.77
N LYS A 335 -9.75 6.13 -9.57
CA LYS A 335 -9.55 6.68 -10.92
C LYS A 335 -8.76 7.99 -10.92
N MET A 336 -8.98 8.85 -9.92
CA MET A 336 -8.22 10.09 -9.80
C MET A 336 -6.76 9.82 -9.44
N GLU A 337 -6.50 8.90 -8.51
CA GLU A 337 -5.14 8.45 -8.14
C GLU A 337 -4.39 7.87 -9.34
N GLU A 338 -5.02 7.00 -10.12
CA GLU A 338 -4.44 6.45 -11.35
C GLU A 338 -4.10 7.54 -12.36
N VAL A 339 -5.01 8.49 -12.62
CA VAL A 339 -4.77 9.62 -13.54
C VAL A 339 -3.63 10.52 -13.05
N VAL A 340 -3.49 10.69 -11.73
CA VAL A 340 -2.37 11.43 -11.13
C VAL A 340 -1.06 10.67 -11.33
N CYS A 341 -1.02 9.35 -11.15
CA CYS A 341 0.15 8.51 -11.42
C CYS A 341 0.51 8.46 -12.91
N GLU A 342 -0.48 8.38 -13.79
CA GLU A 342 -0.30 8.40 -15.24
C GLU A 342 0.26 9.77 -15.65
N LYS A 343 -0.25 10.87 -15.10
CA LYS A 343 0.27 12.23 -15.37
C LYS A 343 1.61 12.52 -14.67
N ALA A 344 1.91 11.87 -13.55
CA ALA A 344 3.23 11.91 -12.90
C ALA A 344 4.28 11.14 -13.72
N SER A 345 3.88 10.05 -14.37
CA SER A 345 4.71 9.26 -15.29
C SER A 345 4.81 9.87 -16.70
N ILE A 346 3.79 10.60 -17.14
CA ILE A 346 3.72 11.25 -18.47
C ILE A 346 4.37 12.65 -18.49
N ASN A 347 4.58 13.30 -17.34
CA ASN A 347 5.33 14.55 -17.30
C ASN A 347 6.85 14.32 -17.21
N LYS A 348 7.43 14.06 -18.39
CA LYS A 348 8.84 14.30 -18.76
C LYS A 348 9.89 13.30 -18.23
N LEU A 349 9.60 12.00 -18.22
CA LEU A 349 10.66 10.98 -18.18
C LEU A 349 10.44 9.76 -19.10
N SER A 350 9.20 9.43 -19.47
CA SER A 350 8.90 8.19 -20.24
C SER A 350 9.48 8.10 -21.67
N LYS A 351 9.92 9.20 -22.30
CA LYS A 351 10.64 9.20 -23.59
C LYS A 351 12.11 9.65 -23.51
N SER A 352 12.64 9.83 -22.30
CA SER A 352 14.01 10.34 -22.11
C SER A 352 14.94 9.21 -21.70
N CYS A 353 15.70 8.68 -22.64
CA CYS A 353 16.82 7.80 -22.32
C CYS A 353 18.02 8.66 -21.87
N LEU A 354 18.61 8.31 -20.73
CA LEU A 354 19.82 8.94 -20.20
C LEU A 354 21.07 8.38 -20.90
N HIS A 355 22.20 9.05 -20.70
CA HIS A 355 23.53 8.62 -21.19
C HIS A 355 23.56 8.25 -22.68
N GLY A 356 22.77 8.94 -23.50
CA GLY A 356 22.75 8.75 -24.96
C GLY A 356 22.02 7.49 -25.43
N GLY A 357 21.22 6.83 -24.57
CA GLY A 357 20.34 5.74 -24.97
C GLY A 357 19.32 6.18 -26.05
N GLU A 358 18.86 5.24 -26.86
CA GLU A 358 17.88 5.48 -27.91
C GLU A 358 16.57 4.79 -27.59
N TYR A 359 15.46 5.53 -27.68
CA TYR A 359 14.15 4.97 -27.38
C TYR A 359 13.64 4.17 -28.58
N ASP A 360 13.37 2.87 -28.38
CA ASP A 360 12.77 2.01 -29.41
C ASP A 360 11.24 2.02 -29.26
N GLU A 361 10.55 2.61 -30.23
CA GLU A 361 9.09 2.69 -30.24
C GLU A 361 8.39 1.34 -30.42
N ASN A 362 9.07 0.31 -30.93
CA ASN A 362 8.47 -1.02 -31.11
C ASN A 362 8.48 -1.84 -29.83
N THR A 363 9.55 -1.72 -29.03
CA THR A 363 9.71 -2.47 -27.77
C THR A 363 9.37 -1.63 -26.54
N MET A 364 9.10 -0.32 -26.74
CA MET A 364 8.79 0.68 -25.70
C MET A 364 9.87 0.77 -24.60
N ARG A 365 11.14 0.51 -24.95
CA ARG A 365 12.29 0.50 -24.04
C ARG A 365 13.45 1.36 -24.54
N CYS A 366 14.30 1.82 -23.62
CA CYS A 366 15.55 2.45 -23.99
C CYS A 366 16.63 1.42 -24.35
N MET A 367 17.25 1.60 -25.50
CA MET A 367 18.42 0.87 -25.96
C MET A 367 19.67 1.63 -25.54
N CYS A 368 20.37 1.13 -24.52
CA CYS A 368 21.59 1.77 -24.01
C CYS A 368 22.74 1.58 -25.00
N LYS A 369 23.24 2.68 -25.57
CA LYS A 369 24.28 2.65 -26.59
C LYS A 369 25.64 2.22 -26.04
N GLU A 370 25.95 2.62 -24.82
CA GLU A 370 27.18 2.22 -24.16
C GLU A 370 26.92 1.07 -23.18
N LEU A 371 27.76 0.04 -23.25
CA LEU A 371 27.68 -1.17 -22.40
C LEU A 371 27.87 -0.87 -20.90
N ARG A 372 28.28 0.35 -20.56
CA ARG A 372 28.50 0.83 -19.20
C ARG A 372 27.19 1.19 -18.49
N TYR A 373 26.12 1.45 -19.24
CA TYR A 373 24.83 1.87 -18.67
C TYR A 373 23.76 0.78 -18.81
N ASP A 374 22.91 0.68 -17.80
CA ASP A 374 21.80 -0.27 -17.69
C ASP A 374 20.55 0.42 -17.10
N GLY A 375 19.44 -0.31 -16.97
CA GLY A 375 18.15 0.21 -16.49
C GLY A 375 17.19 0.61 -17.62
N ASP A 376 15.92 0.80 -17.27
CA ASP A 376 14.83 1.01 -18.25
C ASP A 376 14.97 2.32 -19.04
N HIS A 377 15.74 3.27 -18.51
CA HIS A 377 16.09 4.55 -19.12
C HIS A 377 17.61 4.77 -19.23
N CYS A 378 18.43 3.73 -19.14
CA CYS A 378 19.90 3.83 -19.13
C CYS A 378 20.45 4.72 -18.01
N GLU A 379 19.76 4.77 -16.88
CA GLU A 379 20.06 5.59 -15.71
C GLU A 379 21.13 5.00 -14.79
N ILE A 380 21.34 3.68 -14.86
CA ILE A 380 22.25 2.95 -13.99
C ILE A 380 23.63 2.95 -14.64
N ASP A 381 24.61 3.64 -14.06
CA ASP A 381 26.03 3.49 -14.43
C ASP A 381 26.64 2.30 -13.67
N LEU A 382 26.94 1.22 -14.39
CA LEU A 382 27.50 -0.01 -13.83
C LEU A 382 28.88 0.19 -13.18
N CYS A 383 29.57 1.28 -13.50
CA CYS A 383 30.86 1.64 -12.90
C CYS A 383 30.74 2.60 -11.71
N TYR A 384 29.57 3.22 -11.47
CA TYR A 384 29.42 4.17 -10.38
C TYR A 384 29.58 3.49 -9.02
N ASN A 385 30.57 3.92 -8.24
CA ASN A 385 30.98 3.31 -6.96
C ASN A 385 31.29 1.80 -7.02
N PHE A 386 31.48 1.23 -8.22
CA PHE A 386 31.87 -0.17 -8.34
C PHE A 386 33.31 -0.37 -7.85
N CYS A 387 34.27 0.43 -8.35
CA CYS A 387 35.65 0.40 -7.86
C CYS A 387 35.86 1.35 -6.68
N LEU A 388 36.46 0.84 -5.60
CA LEU A 388 36.77 1.59 -4.38
C LEU A 388 38.23 2.07 -4.38
N ASN A 389 38.60 2.92 -3.41
CA ASN A 389 39.97 3.39 -3.19
C ASN A 389 40.67 4.00 -4.43
N GLY A 390 39.90 4.67 -5.28
CA GLY A 390 40.39 5.31 -6.51
C GLY A 390 40.70 4.34 -7.65
N GLY A 391 40.24 3.09 -7.59
CA GLY A 391 40.35 2.13 -8.69
C GLY A 391 39.63 2.61 -9.96
N GLU A 392 40.20 2.32 -11.11
CA GLU A 392 39.67 2.68 -12.42
C GLU A 392 38.75 1.56 -12.93
N CYS A 393 37.50 1.89 -13.27
CA CYS A 393 36.51 0.93 -13.76
C CYS A 393 36.54 0.80 -15.29
N SER A 394 36.49 -0.43 -15.78
CA SER A 394 36.42 -0.76 -17.22
C SER A 394 35.39 -1.87 -17.46
N MET A 395 34.78 -1.89 -18.65
CA MET A 395 33.80 -2.93 -19.02
C MET A 395 34.51 -4.05 -19.79
N GLU A 396 34.50 -5.27 -19.26
CA GLU A 396 35.22 -6.40 -19.85
C GLU A 396 34.23 -7.46 -20.38
N LYS A 397 34.56 -8.03 -21.55
CA LYS A 397 33.79 -9.13 -22.14
C LYS A 397 34.21 -10.44 -21.48
N ASN A 398 33.28 -11.09 -20.77
CA ASN A 398 33.52 -12.42 -20.25
C ASN A 398 33.59 -13.42 -21.43
N ILE A 399 34.65 -14.23 -21.49
CA ILE A 399 34.88 -15.19 -22.59
C ILE A 399 33.86 -16.36 -22.57
N ILE A 400 33.14 -16.53 -21.45
CA ILE A 400 32.22 -17.66 -21.21
C ILE A 400 30.73 -17.24 -21.29
N SER A 401 30.42 -15.94 -21.20
CA SER A 401 29.05 -15.41 -21.24
C SER A 401 28.98 -14.21 -22.17
N THR A 402 27.93 -14.10 -22.97
CA THR A 402 27.66 -12.93 -23.83
C THR A 402 27.39 -11.63 -23.06
N LYS A 403 27.47 -11.65 -21.72
CA LYS A 403 27.24 -10.50 -20.83
C LYS A 403 28.54 -9.75 -20.52
N VAL A 404 28.51 -8.43 -20.69
CA VAL A 404 29.62 -7.51 -20.39
C VAL A 404 29.48 -7.04 -18.94
N LEU A 405 30.54 -7.17 -18.13
CA LEU A 405 30.52 -6.81 -16.70
C LEU A 405 31.61 -5.77 -16.36
N PRO A 406 31.39 -4.93 -15.32
CA PRO A 406 32.39 -4.00 -14.84
C PRO A 406 33.56 -4.72 -14.15
N SER A 407 34.77 -4.21 -14.32
CA SER A 407 36.05 -4.74 -13.84
C SER A 407 36.95 -3.60 -13.35
N CYS A 408 37.67 -3.80 -12.24
CA CYS A 408 38.45 -2.75 -11.58
C CYS A 408 39.95 -2.91 -11.77
N SER A 409 40.62 -1.82 -12.12
CA SER A 409 42.07 -1.66 -12.11
C SER A 409 42.48 -0.87 -10.85
N CYS A 410 43.08 -1.55 -9.89
CA CYS A 410 43.39 -0.96 -8.59
C CYS A 410 44.63 -0.05 -8.61
N THR A 411 44.54 1.01 -7.81
CA THR A 411 45.65 1.92 -7.52
C THR A 411 46.73 1.24 -6.68
N LYS A 412 47.94 1.79 -6.68
CA LYS A 412 49.09 1.19 -5.99
C LYS A 412 48.80 1.06 -4.48
N GLY A 413 48.76 -0.18 -3.99
CA GLY A 413 48.52 -0.49 -2.58
C GLY A 413 47.13 -1.01 -2.26
N PHE A 414 46.22 -1.09 -3.22
CA PHE A 414 44.90 -1.69 -3.05
C PHE A 414 44.74 -2.93 -3.94
N ILE A 415 44.03 -3.93 -3.45
CA ILE A 415 43.74 -5.22 -4.09
C ILE A 415 42.27 -5.63 -3.82
N GLY A 416 41.83 -6.73 -4.43
CA GLY A 416 40.43 -7.18 -4.39
C GLY A 416 39.71 -6.91 -5.71
N GLU A 417 38.57 -7.57 -5.93
CA GLU A 417 37.80 -7.43 -7.19
C GLU A 417 37.27 -6.01 -7.39
N ARG A 418 37.09 -5.26 -6.29
CA ARG A 418 36.62 -3.88 -6.27
C ARG A 418 37.64 -2.93 -5.64
N CYS A 419 38.90 -3.36 -5.50
CA CYS A 419 39.97 -2.59 -4.86
C CYS A 419 39.68 -2.21 -3.40
N GLU A 420 38.89 -3.01 -2.71
CA GLU A 420 38.37 -2.77 -1.37
C GLU A 420 39.38 -3.09 -0.26
N ILE A 421 40.43 -3.86 -0.57
CA ILE A 421 41.41 -4.34 0.40
C ILE A 421 42.70 -3.51 0.28
N ASP A 422 43.12 -2.88 1.36
CA ASP A 422 44.48 -2.33 1.46
C ASP A 422 45.48 -3.47 1.57
N ALA A 423 46.40 -3.57 0.61
CA ALA A 423 47.40 -4.63 0.52
C ALA A 423 48.39 -4.64 1.69
N CYS A 424 48.52 -3.52 2.41
CA CYS A 424 49.34 -3.38 3.61
C CYS A 424 48.58 -3.66 4.91
N SER A 425 47.25 -3.69 4.87
CA SER A 425 46.43 -3.96 6.05
C SER A 425 46.72 -5.35 6.61
N ASN A 426 47.22 -5.41 7.83
CA ASN A 426 47.63 -6.65 8.52
C ASN A 426 48.62 -7.53 7.75
N TYR A 427 49.30 -6.98 6.73
CA TYR A 427 50.30 -7.72 5.98
C TYR A 427 51.59 -7.86 6.81
N CYS A 428 52.11 -6.77 7.36
CA CYS A 428 53.28 -6.81 8.23
C CYS A 428 52.89 -7.11 9.69
N MET A 429 53.61 -8.03 10.31
CA MET A 429 53.42 -8.43 11.71
C MET A 429 54.39 -7.66 12.62
N ASN A 430 54.18 -7.75 13.94
CA ASN A 430 55.08 -7.23 14.97
C ASN A 430 55.51 -5.76 14.82
N GLY A 431 54.58 -4.91 14.37
CA GLY A 431 54.83 -3.47 14.19
C GLY A 431 55.68 -3.11 12.97
N GLY A 432 55.96 -4.06 12.06
CA GLY A 432 56.70 -3.82 10.84
C GLY A 432 56.02 -2.77 9.94
N LYS A 433 56.82 -1.90 9.33
CA LYS A 433 56.34 -0.84 8.44
C LYS A 433 56.12 -1.41 7.03
N CYS A 434 54.89 -1.32 6.54
CA CYS A 434 54.55 -1.79 5.20
C CYS A 434 54.81 -0.72 4.13
N SER A 435 55.35 -1.14 2.98
CA SER A 435 55.50 -0.31 1.78
C SER A 435 55.18 -1.13 0.52
N ILE A 436 54.74 -0.47 -0.57
CA ILE A 436 54.40 -1.15 -1.83
C ILE A 436 55.54 -0.98 -2.84
N ASN A 437 56.04 -2.11 -3.35
CA ASN A 437 57.13 -2.12 -4.32
C ASN A 437 56.70 -1.73 -5.75
N ASN A 438 57.65 -1.68 -6.67
CA ASN A 438 57.40 -1.32 -8.07
C ASN A 438 56.53 -2.34 -8.84
N MET A 439 56.43 -3.57 -8.32
CA MET A 439 55.56 -4.63 -8.85
C MET A 439 54.17 -4.67 -8.16
N ARG A 440 53.79 -3.60 -7.44
CA ARG A 440 52.51 -3.48 -6.71
C ARG A 440 52.28 -4.54 -5.62
N LYS A 441 53.35 -5.14 -5.07
CA LYS A 441 53.28 -6.07 -3.95
C LYS A 441 53.72 -5.40 -2.63
N PRO A 442 53.09 -5.74 -1.49
CA PRO A 442 53.52 -5.25 -0.18
C PRO A 442 54.87 -5.85 0.24
N ILE A 443 55.69 -5.04 0.91
CA ILE A 443 56.99 -5.39 1.49
C ILE A 443 57.03 -4.82 2.92
N CYS A 444 57.56 -5.60 3.85
CA CYS A 444 57.70 -5.21 5.25
C CYS A 444 59.13 -4.80 5.59
N GLU A 445 59.25 -3.67 6.30
CA GLU A 445 60.46 -3.25 6.99
C GLU A 445 60.29 -3.55 8.49
N CYS A 446 61.07 -4.50 9.01
CA CYS A 446 60.91 -5.02 10.36
C CYS A 446 61.56 -4.11 11.41
N VAL A 447 60.89 -3.97 12.55
CA VAL A 447 61.40 -3.27 13.73
C VAL A 447 62.53 -4.08 14.35
N GLU A 448 63.43 -3.41 15.09
CA GLU A 448 64.50 -4.08 15.84
C GLU A 448 63.93 -5.26 16.64
N ASN A 449 64.60 -6.40 16.49
CA ASN A 449 64.22 -7.70 17.02
C ASN A 449 63.16 -8.50 16.24
N PHE A 450 62.77 -8.14 15.02
CA PHE A 450 61.92 -9.01 14.19
C PHE A 450 62.51 -9.24 12.78
N LYS A 451 62.25 -10.41 12.18
CA LYS A 451 62.73 -10.82 10.84
C LYS A 451 61.72 -11.73 10.13
N GLY A 452 61.84 -11.84 8.80
CA GLY A 452 60.92 -12.60 7.94
C GLY A 452 60.28 -11.72 6.88
N GLU A 453 59.63 -12.32 5.86
CA GLU A 453 58.99 -11.56 4.77
C GLU A 453 57.88 -10.63 5.28
N ARG A 454 57.25 -11.02 6.40
CA ARG A 454 56.18 -10.30 7.08
C ARG A 454 56.56 -9.92 8.52
N CYS A 455 57.85 -9.97 8.87
CA CYS A 455 58.34 -9.70 10.24
C CYS A 455 57.79 -10.65 11.31
N GLU A 456 57.50 -11.88 10.93
CA GLU A 456 56.81 -12.87 11.76
C GLU A 456 57.71 -13.56 12.81
N ASN A 457 59.04 -13.45 12.70
CA ASN A 457 59.98 -14.15 13.58
C ASN A 457 60.72 -13.17 14.52
N ASP A 458 60.85 -13.48 15.80
CA ASP A 458 61.63 -12.70 16.77
C ASP A 458 63.15 -12.92 16.58
N HIS A 459 63.96 -11.92 16.92
CA HIS A 459 65.41 -11.95 16.89
C HIS A 459 65.90 -12.18 18.32
N GLU A 460 66.10 -13.44 18.69
CA GLU A 460 66.73 -13.76 19.97
C GLU A 460 68.15 -13.20 20.02
N ILE A 461 68.38 -12.18 20.86
CA ILE A 461 69.71 -11.88 21.42
C ILE A 461 69.59 -11.72 22.94
N GLU A 462 70.48 -12.46 23.59
CA GLU A 462 70.69 -12.65 25.02
C GLU A 462 70.83 -11.37 25.85
N THR A 463 70.03 -11.34 26.92
CA THR A 463 70.28 -10.78 28.26
C THR A 463 71.46 -9.82 28.47
N LYS A 464 71.15 -8.63 29.01
CA LYS A 464 71.81 -8.11 30.23
C LYS A 464 70.88 -7.18 31.00
N ILE A 465 70.50 -7.64 32.19
CA ILE A 465 69.69 -6.97 33.21
C ILE A 465 70.58 -5.98 33.98
N ILE A 466 70.13 -4.72 34.18
CA ILE A 466 70.40 -3.93 35.40
C ILE A 466 69.17 -3.05 35.70
N PRO A 467 68.67 -2.99 36.96
CA PRO A 467 67.41 -2.35 37.32
C PRO A 467 67.60 -0.94 37.89
N THR A 468 66.67 -0.02 37.64
CA THR A 468 66.43 1.14 38.51
C THR A 468 64.96 1.57 38.48
N SER A 469 64.28 1.17 39.55
CA SER A 469 63.35 1.93 40.40
C SER A 469 62.55 3.12 39.84
N SER A 470 61.26 3.00 40.13
CA SER A 470 60.30 4.02 40.62
C SER A 470 59.80 5.07 39.63
N ILE A 471 58.51 4.99 39.30
CA ILE A 471 57.42 5.69 40.01
C ILE A 471 56.09 5.01 39.66
N ALA A 472 55.27 4.76 40.69
CA ALA A 472 53.91 4.26 40.60
C ALA A 472 52.93 5.39 40.95
N ILE A 473 51.88 5.58 40.13
CA ILE A 473 50.55 6.10 40.49
C ILE A 473 49.60 5.49 39.44
N GLU A 474 48.99 4.33 39.74
CA GLU A 474 47.64 4.13 40.29
C GLU A 474 46.49 4.14 39.25
N ASN A 475 45.92 2.94 39.13
CA ASN A 475 44.50 2.60 39.18
C ASN A 475 43.63 2.69 37.91
N ASN A 476 43.22 1.48 37.53
CA ASN A 476 41.85 1.04 37.20
C ASN A 476 41.24 1.53 35.88
N GLU A 477 40.37 0.79 35.22
CA GLU A 477 39.98 -0.61 35.18
C GLU A 477 39.11 -0.70 33.92
N SER A 478 38.90 -1.92 33.48
CA SER A 478 38.40 -2.42 32.23
C SER A 478 37.03 -1.95 31.72
N ASP A 479 36.85 -2.27 30.44
CA ASP A 479 35.62 -2.73 29.78
C ASP A 479 34.77 -1.76 28.94
N THR A 480 34.98 -1.91 27.62
CA THR A 480 33.99 -2.19 26.58
C THR A 480 32.55 -1.67 26.76
N LYS A 481 32.10 -0.81 25.82
CA LYS A 481 30.93 -1.11 24.98
C LYS A 481 30.76 -0.14 23.81
N ILE A 482 30.33 -0.73 22.70
CA ILE A 482 29.96 -0.16 21.41
C ILE A 482 28.63 0.61 21.52
N LEU A 483 28.46 1.56 20.59
CA LEU A 483 27.21 2.19 20.11
C LEU A 483 26.70 3.45 20.84
N SER A 484 26.84 4.62 20.21
CA SER A 484 25.68 5.49 19.90
C SER A 484 26.05 6.78 19.15
N LYS A 485 25.31 7.03 18.07
CA LYS A 485 24.86 8.32 17.51
C LYS A 485 25.87 9.47 17.37
N CYS A 486 26.26 9.77 16.13
CA CYS A 486 26.60 11.14 15.74
C CYS A 486 25.32 12.01 15.64
N PRO A 487 25.37 13.28 16.07
CA PRO A 487 24.23 14.19 16.05
C PRO A 487 24.12 14.89 14.68
N VAL A 488 22.92 14.89 14.08
CA VAL A 488 22.63 15.82 12.98
C VAL A 488 22.43 17.20 13.61
N ARG A 489 23.46 18.03 13.51
CA ARG A 489 23.43 19.44 13.93
C ARG A 489 22.54 20.20 12.94
N MET A 490 21.25 20.28 13.22
CA MET A 490 20.35 21.19 12.51
C MET A 490 20.82 22.62 12.79
N ASN A 491 21.32 23.29 11.75
CA ASN A 491 21.85 24.64 11.83
C ASN A 491 20.72 25.59 12.28
N LEU A 492 20.84 26.09 13.51
CA LEU A 492 19.91 27.00 14.21
C LEU A 492 19.53 28.22 13.36
N THR A 493 20.40 28.62 12.44
CA THR A 493 20.19 29.70 11.47
C THR A 493 19.03 29.43 10.51
N TYR A 494 18.84 28.19 10.04
CA TYR A 494 17.74 27.85 9.11
C TYR A 494 16.39 27.80 9.81
N VAL A 495 16.36 27.38 11.09
CA VAL A 495 15.14 27.40 11.90
C VAL A 495 14.70 28.85 12.16
N ILE A 496 15.64 29.73 12.49
CA ILE A 496 15.36 31.16 12.69
C ILE A 496 14.89 31.81 11.39
N LEU A 497 15.53 31.51 10.25
CA LEU A 497 15.10 32.04 8.96
C LEU A 497 13.68 31.59 8.59
N SER A 498 13.35 30.33 8.85
CA SER A 498 12.01 29.77 8.60
C SER A 498 10.94 30.46 9.48
N MET A 499 11.24 30.69 10.75
CA MET A 499 10.32 31.41 11.66
C MET A 499 10.11 32.88 11.27
N CYS A 500 11.15 33.57 10.80
CA CYS A 500 11.00 34.95 10.32
C CYS A 500 10.14 35.06 9.05
N VAL A 501 10.26 34.08 8.14
CA VAL A 501 9.46 34.05 6.91
C VAL A 501 7.98 33.77 7.21
N THR A 502 7.68 32.85 8.12
CA THR A 502 6.30 32.54 8.50
C THR A 502 5.62 33.71 9.21
N LEU A 503 6.31 34.40 10.13
CA LEU A 503 5.80 35.59 10.80
C LEU A 503 5.54 36.75 9.82
N SER A 504 6.40 36.92 8.81
CA SER A 504 6.24 37.96 7.79
C SER A 504 5.03 37.69 6.88
N LEU A 505 4.79 36.43 6.51
CA LEU A 505 3.62 36.03 5.73
C LEU A 505 2.31 36.21 6.52
N LEU A 506 2.33 35.90 7.82
CA LEU A 506 1.16 36.02 8.69
C LEU A 506 0.78 37.50 8.91
N PHE A 507 1.78 38.37 9.06
CA PHE A 507 1.57 39.82 9.12
C PHE A 507 0.98 40.39 7.83
N PHE A 508 1.45 39.94 6.66
CA PHE A 508 0.91 40.36 5.37
C PHE A 508 -0.55 39.91 5.19
N LEU A 509 -0.89 38.73 5.67
CA LEU A 509 -2.25 38.18 5.61
C LEU A 509 -3.21 38.97 6.51
N ILE A 510 -2.76 39.39 7.70
CA ILE A 510 -3.53 40.29 8.57
C ILE A 510 -3.77 41.64 7.88
N ILE A 511 -2.75 42.24 7.25
CA ILE A 511 -2.92 43.50 6.50
C ILE A 511 -3.96 43.34 5.38
N LEU A 512 -3.93 42.24 4.63
CA LEU A 512 -4.92 41.98 3.57
C LEU A 512 -6.34 41.81 4.13
N LEU A 513 -6.51 41.16 5.28
CA LEU A 513 -7.80 41.03 5.94
C LEU A 513 -8.32 42.39 6.45
N VAL A 514 -7.43 43.24 6.95
CA VAL A 514 -7.76 44.60 7.37
C VAL A 514 -8.18 45.46 6.16
N ILE A 515 -7.43 45.42 5.06
CA ILE A 515 -7.78 46.14 3.81
C ILE A 515 -9.12 45.64 3.27
N ARG A 516 -9.36 44.31 3.26
CA ARG A 516 -10.66 43.73 2.86
C ARG A 516 -11.81 44.18 3.78
N ARG A 517 -11.54 44.38 5.07
CA ARG A 517 -12.54 44.88 6.02
C ARG A 517 -12.90 46.34 5.74
N PHE A 518 -11.93 47.17 5.36
CA PHE A 518 -12.13 48.60 5.07
C PHE A 518 -12.70 48.87 3.66
N HIS A 519 -12.50 47.98 2.69
CA HIS A 519 -12.96 48.17 1.30
C HIS A 519 -14.27 47.46 0.92
N LYS A 520 -15.12 47.04 1.87
CA LYS A 520 -16.46 46.53 1.51
C LYS A 520 -17.31 47.66 0.91
N PRO A 521 -17.84 47.52 -0.33
CA PRO A 521 -18.69 48.55 -0.92
C PRO A 521 -20.05 48.63 -0.20
N MET A 522 -20.53 49.86 0.03
CA MET A 522 -21.86 50.14 0.59
C MET A 522 -22.95 49.51 -0.30
N ARG A 523 -23.87 48.74 0.30
CA ARG A 523 -24.99 48.10 -0.41
C ARG A 523 -26.06 49.16 -0.82
N PRO A 524 -26.58 49.14 -2.05
CA PRO A 524 -27.64 50.05 -2.47
C PRO A 524 -28.99 49.64 -1.85
N LYS A 525 -29.74 50.61 -1.31
CA LYS A 525 -31.09 50.39 -0.75
C LYS A 525 -32.15 50.50 -1.85
N ILE A 526 -32.79 49.39 -2.20
CA ILE A 526 -33.96 49.36 -3.10
C ILE A 526 -35.22 49.45 -2.24
N ARG A 527 -36.05 50.49 -2.45
CA ARG A 527 -37.38 50.59 -1.82
C ARG A 527 -38.43 50.02 -2.77
N LYS A 528 -39.08 48.92 -2.38
CA LYS A 528 -40.29 48.42 -3.07
C LYS A 528 -41.54 48.82 -2.27
N LYS A 529 -42.55 49.35 -2.95
CA LYS A 529 -43.86 49.70 -2.39
C LYS A 529 -44.86 48.65 -2.87
N TYR A 530 -45.49 47.94 -1.95
CA TYR A 530 -46.53 46.96 -2.28
C TYR A 530 -47.91 47.58 -2.03
N VAL A 531 -48.80 47.47 -3.02
CA VAL A 531 -50.22 47.84 -2.90
C VAL A 531 -51.00 46.54 -2.74
N VAL A 532 -51.72 46.41 -1.62
CA VAL A 532 -52.55 45.24 -1.32
C VAL A 532 -53.99 45.57 -1.69
N HIS A 533 -54.59 44.81 -2.62
CA HIS A 533 -56.04 44.85 -2.84
C HIS A 533 -56.73 43.98 -1.78
N LYS A 534 -57.60 44.61 -0.99
CA LYS A 534 -58.56 43.93 -0.11
C LYS A 534 -59.70 43.42 -0.98
N ASN A 535 -59.83 42.10 -1.10
CA ASN A 535 -61.08 41.34 -1.13
C ASN A 535 -60.78 39.94 -1.69
N ILE A 536 -60.52 38.97 -0.82
CA ILE A 536 -60.93 37.56 -0.90
C ILE A 536 -60.72 36.98 0.51
N GLU A 537 -61.78 36.46 1.13
CA GLU A 537 -61.79 35.82 2.45
C GLU A 537 -61.21 34.38 2.40
N PRO A 538 -60.68 33.85 3.53
CA PRO A 538 -60.14 32.50 3.59
C PRO A 538 -61.22 31.47 3.97
N LEU A 539 -61.20 30.30 3.33
CA LEU A 539 -61.95 29.13 3.79
C LEU A 539 -61.03 28.04 4.33
N GLN A 540 -61.55 27.40 5.36
CA GLN A 540 -60.97 26.52 6.35
C GLN A 540 -60.77 25.09 5.83
N CYS A 541 -59.70 24.42 6.28
CA CYS A 541 -59.73 23.10 6.96
C CYS A 541 -58.31 22.56 7.16
N ARG A 542 -58.01 22.16 8.39
CA ARG A 542 -56.75 21.60 8.89
C ARG A 542 -56.92 20.10 9.15
N PRO A 543 -55.89 19.27 8.92
CA PRO A 543 -55.69 18.06 9.70
C PRO A 543 -54.50 18.19 10.67
N THR A 544 -54.53 17.29 11.63
CA THR A 544 -54.00 17.31 12.99
C THR A 544 -52.59 16.74 13.14
N THR A 545 -51.82 17.33 14.08
CA THR A 545 -50.77 16.74 14.96
C THR A 545 -49.53 16.11 14.27
N GLU A 546 -48.28 16.48 14.57
CA GLU A 546 -47.66 16.86 15.85
C GLU A 546 -46.90 18.20 15.81
N GLN A 547 -46.96 18.92 16.93
CA GLN A 547 -46.39 20.24 17.17
C GLN A 547 -44.98 20.14 17.80
N CYS A 548 -44.07 21.03 17.41
CA CYS A 548 -43.30 21.78 18.40
C CYS A 548 -43.72 23.24 18.28
N GLU A 549 -44.39 23.69 19.33
CA GLU A 549 -44.88 25.03 19.59
C GLU A 549 -43.72 25.83 20.22
N VAL A 550 -43.44 27.04 19.72
CA VAL A 550 -42.64 28.04 20.45
C VAL A 550 -43.54 29.23 20.68
N ILE A 551 -43.88 29.45 21.94
CA ILE A 551 -44.68 30.57 22.44
C ILE A 551 -43.77 31.82 22.41
N ILE A 552 -44.18 32.85 21.65
CA ILE A 552 -43.50 34.14 21.60
C ILE A 552 -44.14 35.04 22.65
N GLU A 553 -43.65 35.02 23.89
CA GLU A 553 -43.82 36.10 24.85
C GLU A 553 -42.57 36.20 25.73
N ASP A 554 -41.55 36.91 25.22
CA ASP A 554 -40.61 37.78 25.96
C ASP A 554 -39.32 38.04 25.17
N CYS A 555 -39.42 38.78 24.06
CA CYS A 555 -38.25 39.45 23.47
C CYS A 555 -38.57 40.90 23.09
N CYS A 556 -39.32 41.59 23.93
CA CYS A 556 -39.49 43.03 23.84
C CYS A 556 -38.34 43.78 24.53
N ASN A 557 -37.07 43.48 24.17
CA ASN A 557 -35.95 44.43 24.30
C ASN A 557 -34.62 43.90 23.70
N MET A 558 -34.46 43.94 22.38
CA MET A 558 -33.21 44.25 21.65
C MET A 558 -33.29 43.78 20.20
N ASN A 559 -32.83 44.65 19.30
CA ASN A 559 -32.76 44.42 17.86
C ASN A 559 -31.72 43.33 17.53
N ILE A 560 -32.10 42.05 17.48
CA ILE A 560 -31.49 40.98 16.66
C ILE A 560 -32.28 39.68 16.86
N CYS A 561 -32.82 39.14 15.76
CA CYS A 561 -33.17 37.72 15.65
C CYS A 561 -32.34 37.16 14.49
N ASP A 562 -31.27 36.43 14.80
CA ASP A 562 -30.50 35.67 13.82
C ASP A 562 -31.13 34.29 13.65
N THR A 563 -32.00 34.14 12.65
CA THR A 563 -32.32 32.85 12.03
C THR A 563 -32.75 33.12 10.58
N PRO A 564 -31.98 32.72 9.56
CA PRO A 564 -32.46 32.75 8.19
C PRO A 564 -33.43 31.58 7.96
N CYS A 565 -34.66 31.90 7.58
CA CYS A 565 -35.59 30.94 6.98
C CYS A 565 -35.01 30.41 5.66
N PHE A 566 -35.04 29.10 5.47
CA PHE A 566 -34.75 28.44 4.19
C PHE A 566 -35.83 28.77 3.15
N ASP A 567 -35.42 29.14 1.94
CA ASP A 567 -36.30 29.31 0.77
C ASP A 567 -36.08 28.13 -0.20
N PRO A 568 -37.07 27.25 -0.46
CA PRO A 568 -36.85 26.03 -1.23
C PRO A 568 -37.25 26.24 -2.69
N LYS A 569 -36.35 26.79 -3.52
CA LYS A 569 -36.55 26.82 -4.99
C LYS A 569 -35.26 26.73 -5.79
N ILE A 570 -34.52 25.63 -5.68
CA ILE A 570 -33.58 25.15 -6.72
C ILE A 570 -33.62 23.63 -6.74
N LEU A 571 -34.76 23.06 -7.17
CA LEU A 571 -34.84 21.64 -7.52
C LEU A 571 -35.87 21.46 -8.64
N GLN A 572 -35.56 21.97 -9.84
CA GLN A 572 -36.39 21.70 -11.02
C GLN A 572 -35.67 21.89 -12.37
N GLN A 573 -34.34 21.86 -12.41
CA GLN A 573 -33.61 22.08 -13.67
C GLN A 573 -32.70 20.95 -14.16
N GLU A 574 -32.63 19.80 -13.50
CA GLU A 574 -31.85 18.65 -13.99
C GLU A 574 -32.66 17.35 -14.12
N ILE A 575 -33.94 17.47 -14.44
CA ILE A 575 -34.71 16.35 -14.98
C ILE A 575 -35.28 16.81 -16.30
N ASN A 576 -34.47 16.75 -17.35
CA ASN A 576 -34.89 16.71 -18.74
C ASN A 576 -33.70 16.29 -19.61
N GLU A 577 -33.26 15.04 -19.49
CA GLU A 577 -32.60 14.32 -20.58
C GLU A 577 -32.76 12.81 -20.35
N ALA A 578 -33.10 12.10 -21.44
CA ALA A 578 -33.35 10.66 -21.59
C ALA A 578 -34.77 10.13 -21.27
N ASN A 579 -35.52 9.92 -22.37
CA ASN A 579 -36.77 9.17 -22.47
C ASN A 579 -36.56 7.65 -22.30
N ILE A 580 -37.29 6.99 -21.39
CA ILE A 580 -37.74 5.60 -21.53
C ILE A 580 -39.18 5.45 -21.01
N LYS A 581 -40.09 5.03 -21.91
CA LYS A 581 -41.48 4.62 -21.62
C LYS A 581 -41.50 3.18 -21.11
N VAL A 582 -42.02 2.91 -19.92
CA VAL A 582 -42.73 1.64 -19.62
C VAL A 582 -43.93 1.90 -18.69
N LYS A 583 -45.06 1.33 -19.07
CA LYS A 583 -46.39 1.31 -18.41
C LYS A 583 -46.32 0.80 -16.96
N LEU A 584 -47.05 1.48 -16.07
CA LEU A 584 -47.64 0.86 -14.88
C LEU A 584 -49.15 1.11 -14.85
N THR A 585 -49.84 0.04 -14.51
CA THR A 585 -51.26 -0.23 -14.60
C THR A 585 -52.07 0.33 -13.43
N SER A 586 -53.23 0.89 -13.77
CA SER A 586 -54.51 0.87 -13.03
C SER A 586 -54.52 1.06 -11.51
N SER A 587 -55.04 2.20 -11.04
CA SER A 587 -56.06 2.24 -9.97
C SER A 587 -56.81 3.60 -9.90
N LYS A 588 -58.10 3.54 -10.25
CA LYS A 588 -59.27 4.34 -9.81
C LYS A 588 -59.20 5.88 -9.61
N LYS A 589 -59.79 6.57 -10.61
CA LYS A 589 -61.07 7.33 -10.57
C LYS A 589 -61.12 8.67 -9.79
N CYS A 590 -61.15 9.80 -10.51
CA CYS A 590 -62.33 10.69 -10.56
C CYS A 590 -62.27 11.69 -11.75
N LYS A 591 -63.32 11.58 -12.58
CA LYS A 591 -63.95 12.47 -13.57
C LYS A 591 -63.37 13.86 -13.94
N ASP A 592 -63.34 14.04 -15.27
CA ASP A 592 -63.95 15.13 -16.04
C ASP A 592 -63.66 16.57 -15.61
N ASP A 593 -62.74 17.23 -16.31
CA ASP A 593 -63.03 18.45 -17.08
C ASP A 593 -61.78 18.90 -17.83
N LYS A 594 -61.65 18.43 -19.07
CA LYS A 594 -60.76 19.05 -20.05
C LYS A 594 -61.42 19.02 -21.41
N GLN A 595 -62.21 20.03 -21.72
CA GLN A 595 -62.52 20.37 -23.11
C GLN A 595 -62.61 21.89 -23.27
N ASN A 596 -61.99 22.34 -24.36
CA ASN A 596 -61.81 23.73 -24.82
C ASN A 596 -60.63 24.43 -24.12
N LEU A 597 -59.49 24.67 -24.77
CA LEU A 597 -59.33 25.28 -26.09
C LEU A 597 -58.01 24.80 -26.74
N LEU A 598 -58.13 24.01 -27.81
CA LEU A 598 -57.22 24.16 -28.94
C LEU A 598 -57.85 25.23 -29.82
N LYS A 599 -57.19 26.38 -30.00
CA LYS A 599 -57.30 27.11 -31.26
C LYS A 599 -56.25 28.22 -31.38
N ASN A 600 -55.69 28.24 -32.58
CA ASN A 600 -54.99 29.31 -33.27
C ASN A 600 -53.46 29.28 -33.05
N MET A 601 -52.73 28.54 -33.89
CA MET A 601 -52.29 28.92 -35.25
C MET A 601 -51.48 30.21 -35.25
N GLU A 602 -50.29 30.08 -35.84
CA GLU A 602 -49.68 31.09 -36.73
C GLU A 602 -49.19 32.38 -36.05
N ILE A 603 -48.11 33.06 -36.43
CA ILE A 603 -47.16 32.98 -37.53
C ILE A 603 -46.02 33.96 -37.16
N ASN A 604 -44.80 33.65 -37.62
CA ASN A 604 -43.66 34.53 -37.90
C ASN A 604 -43.37 35.76 -37.01
N GLN A 605 -42.24 35.72 -36.30
CA GLN A 605 -41.02 36.46 -36.68
C GLN A 605 -39.82 36.03 -35.85
#